data_AF-A0A445M931-F1
#
_entry.id   AF-A0A445M931-F1
#
_cell.length_a   1.000
_cell.length_b   1.000
_cell.length_c   1.000
_cell.angle_alpha   90.00
_cell.angle_beta   90.00
_cell.angle_gamma   90.00
#
_symmetry.space_group_name_H-M   'P 1'
#
loop_
_entity.id
_entity.type
_entity.pdbx_description
1 polymer ?
#
loop_
_entity_poly.entity_id
_entity_poly.type
_entity_poly.pdbx_seq_one_letter_code
_entity_poly.pdbx_strand_id
1 'polypeptide(L)'
;MERDEDRRKILESLIPLFSFIFLLLPTFNQAAFDYGDALSKSLLYLEAQRSGHLPHGQRVTWRGHSGLTDGLEQGVDLVGGYYDAGDHVKFGLPMAFTVTMLSWSVAEYGHAIASAGELEHALEAIKWGTDYFIKAHTHHDVLWAEVGDGDTDHYCWQRPEDMTTSRKAYKIDPDRPGSEVAGETAAAMAAASLVFRETNPHYSHLLLHHAQQVATSTTSIRTSHRLPCTITFLKRTIICLGMQLFAFGDKYRGKYDTSIPAVKSYYPSLSGYGDELLWAALWLHRATGREDYLRYAIDNAHELGGTGWDVSEFSWDIKYAGVQILASKVKLFLLLLTYVAFDNIMDDKDEMICRLTNV
;
A
#
# COMPACT_ATOMS: atom_id res chain seq x y z
N MET A 1 7.70 31.28 -65.13
CA MET A 1 6.36 30.73 -65.43
C MET A 1 6.48 29.27 -65.88
N GLU A 2 7.19 28.98 -66.97
CA GLU A 2 7.36 27.62 -67.52
C GLU A 2 8.02 26.61 -66.54
N ARG A 3 9.00 27.05 -65.75
CA ARG A 3 9.68 26.21 -64.74
C ARG A 3 8.83 25.78 -63.53
N ASP A 4 7.73 26.49 -63.26
CA ASP A 4 6.81 26.12 -62.16
C ASP A 4 5.71 25.18 -62.62
N GLU A 5 5.36 25.23 -63.91
CA GLU A 5 4.34 24.36 -64.50
C GLU A 5 4.85 22.92 -64.63
N ASP A 6 6.13 22.73 -64.96
CA ASP A 6 6.77 21.42 -64.97
C ASP A 6 6.94 20.83 -63.57
N ARG A 7 7.25 21.64 -62.56
CA ARG A 7 7.30 21.19 -61.16
C ARG A 7 5.94 20.72 -60.67
N ARG A 8 4.88 21.43 -61.05
CA ARG A 8 3.50 21.08 -60.68
C ARG A 8 3.05 19.76 -61.30
N LYS A 9 3.38 19.51 -62.58
CA LYS A 9 3.10 18.24 -63.25
C LYS A 9 3.85 17.05 -62.64
N ILE A 10 5.10 17.24 -62.23
CA ILE A 10 5.88 16.20 -61.53
C ILE A 10 5.23 15.88 -60.18
N LEU A 11 4.87 16.90 -59.40
CA LEU A 11 4.16 16.75 -58.12
C LEU A 11 2.81 16.03 -58.28
N GLU A 12 2.01 16.41 -59.28
CA GLU A 12 0.71 15.77 -59.57
C GLU A 12 0.85 14.30 -60.01
N SER A 13 1.95 13.92 -60.66
CA SER A 13 2.24 12.52 -61.03
C SER A 13 2.72 11.65 -59.87
N LEU A 14 3.31 12.24 -58.83
CA LEU A 14 3.86 11.54 -57.67
C LEU A 14 2.80 11.26 -56.58
N ILE A 15 1.74 12.05 -56.51
CA ILE A 15 0.63 11.90 -55.55
C ILE A 15 -0.09 10.53 -55.67
N PRO A 16 -0.49 10.04 -56.87
CA PRO A 16 -1.10 8.72 -56.97
C PRO A 16 -0.09 7.58 -56.72
N LEU A 17 1.19 7.78 -57.03
CA LEU A 17 2.25 6.80 -56.77
C LEU A 17 2.51 6.61 -55.26
N PHE A 18 2.53 7.71 -54.50
CA PHE A 18 2.63 7.68 -53.03
C PHE A 18 1.41 7.07 -52.35
N SER A 19 0.21 7.34 -52.89
CA SER A 19 -1.04 6.79 -52.37
C SER A 19 -1.15 5.27 -52.59
N PHE A 20 -0.60 4.75 -53.69
CA PHE A 20 -0.58 3.32 -53.99
C PHE A 20 0.45 2.54 -53.15
N ILE A 21 1.59 3.16 -52.82
CA ILE A 21 2.61 2.56 -51.95
C ILE A 21 2.13 2.45 -50.50
N PHE A 22 1.32 3.40 -50.01
CA PHE A 22 0.74 3.35 -48.66
C PHE A 22 -0.32 2.25 -48.48
N LEU A 23 -1.01 1.85 -49.56
CA LEU A 23 -2.02 0.78 -49.54
C LEU A 23 -1.42 -0.64 -49.62
N LEU A 24 -0.14 -0.76 -49.96
CA LEU A 24 0.59 -2.04 -50.09
C LEU A 24 1.55 -2.30 -48.92
N LEU A 25 1.61 -1.40 -47.92
CA LEU A 25 2.33 -1.67 -46.69
C LEU A 25 1.57 -2.76 -45.91
N PRO A 26 2.17 -3.94 -45.65
CA PRO A 26 1.57 -4.89 -44.73
C PRO A 26 1.41 -4.18 -43.39
N THR A 27 0.17 -4.08 -42.90
CA THR A 27 -0.07 -3.71 -41.51
C THR A 27 0.60 -4.78 -40.67
N PHE A 28 1.80 -4.50 -40.15
CA PHE A 28 2.40 -5.27 -39.09
C PHE A 28 1.47 -5.12 -37.89
N ASN A 29 0.52 -6.05 -37.75
CA ASN A 29 -0.18 -6.27 -36.49
C ASN A 29 0.88 -6.81 -35.54
N GLN A 30 1.56 -5.91 -34.83
CA GLN A 30 2.26 -6.28 -33.61
C GLN A 30 1.20 -6.97 -32.74
N ALA A 31 1.42 -8.23 -32.38
CA ALA A 31 0.51 -8.94 -31.49
C ALA A 31 0.39 -8.10 -30.21
N ALA A 32 -0.78 -7.49 -30.00
CA ALA A 32 -1.04 -6.72 -28.80
C ALA A 32 -1.00 -7.68 -27.62
N PHE A 33 -0.33 -7.28 -26.54
CA PHE A 33 -0.30 -8.08 -25.32
C PHE A 33 -1.71 -8.12 -24.71
N ASP A 34 -2.13 -9.31 -24.26
CA ASP A 34 -3.36 -9.48 -23.51
C ASP A 34 -3.13 -9.12 -22.04
N TYR A 35 -3.39 -7.86 -21.70
CA TYR A 35 -3.23 -7.37 -20.33
C TYR A 35 -4.29 -7.92 -19.37
N GLY A 36 -5.42 -8.45 -19.87
CA GLY A 36 -6.43 -9.12 -19.04
C GLY A 36 -5.94 -10.49 -18.57
N ASP A 37 -5.36 -11.26 -19.48
CA ASP A 37 -4.69 -12.53 -19.15
C ASP A 37 -3.49 -12.30 -18.20
N ALA A 38 -2.68 -11.26 -18.44
CA ALA A 38 -1.58 -10.90 -17.55
C ALA A 38 -2.06 -10.53 -16.12
N LEU A 39 -3.15 -9.77 -15.99
CA LEU A 39 -3.78 -9.43 -14.71
C LEU A 39 -4.26 -10.69 -13.98
N SER A 40 -4.96 -11.58 -14.69
CA SER A 40 -5.49 -12.83 -14.13
C SER A 40 -4.36 -13.71 -13.57
N LYS A 41 -3.26 -13.84 -14.33
CA LYS A 41 -2.07 -14.60 -13.89
C LYS A 41 -1.34 -13.95 -12.71
N SER A 42 -1.32 -12.63 -12.63
CA SER A 42 -0.76 -11.90 -11.48
C SER A 42 -1.53 -12.21 -10.18
N LEU A 43 -2.85 -12.34 -10.25
CA LEU A 43 -3.66 -12.74 -9.09
C LEU A 43 -3.49 -14.22 -8.74
N LEU A 44 -3.35 -15.10 -9.74
CA LEU A 44 -3.00 -16.51 -9.52
C LEU A 44 -1.63 -16.68 -8.84
N TYR A 45 -0.67 -15.79 -9.12
CA TYR A 45 0.61 -15.77 -8.41
C TYR A 45 0.39 -15.56 -6.90
N LEU A 46 -0.47 -14.62 -6.49
CA LEU A 46 -0.78 -14.42 -5.07
C LEU A 46 -1.47 -15.63 -4.44
N GLU A 47 -2.40 -16.28 -5.16
CA GLU A 47 -2.99 -17.54 -4.69
C GLU A 47 -1.93 -18.63 -4.45
N ALA A 48 -0.92 -18.70 -5.32
CA ALA A 48 0.20 -19.62 -5.20
C ALA A 48 1.12 -19.30 -4.01
N GLN A 49 1.04 -18.10 -3.42
CA GLN A 49 1.81 -17.68 -2.24
C GLN A 49 1.04 -17.84 -0.91
N ARG A 50 -0.25 -18.19 -0.93
CA ARG A 50 -1.08 -18.27 0.30
C ARG A 50 -0.51 -19.28 1.30
N SER A 51 -0.31 -18.88 2.56
CA SER A 51 -0.03 -19.76 3.70
C SER A 51 -1.31 -20.02 4.50
N GLY A 52 -1.39 -21.13 5.22
CA GLY A 52 -2.51 -21.47 6.09
C GLY A 52 -3.58 -22.36 5.46
N HIS A 53 -4.80 -22.25 5.95
CA HIS A 53 -5.94 -23.01 5.46
C HIS A 53 -6.49 -22.43 4.15
N LEU A 54 -5.97 -22.89 3.01
CA LEU A 54 -6.47 -22.54 1.67
C LEU A 54 -8.01 -22.65 1.54
N PRO A 55 -8.67 -21.71 0.83
CA PRO A 55 -10.11 -21.73 0.65
C PRO A 55 -10.53 -22.84 -0.31
N HIS A 56 -11.76 -23.36 -0.17
CA HIS A 56 -12.29 -24.41 -1.05
C HIS A 56 -12.35 -24.00 -2.54
N GLY A 57 -12.46 -22.69 -2.83
CA GLY A 57 -12.51 -22.14 -4.19
C GLY A 57 -11.14 -21.77 -4.79
N GLN A 58 -10.03 -22.12 -4.14
CA GLN A 58 -8.66 -21.85 -4.64
C GLN A 58 -8.47 -22.38 -6.08
N ARG A 59 -8.02 -21.51 -7.00
CA ARG A 59 -7.79 -21.87 -8.41
C ARG A 59 -6.46 -22.60 -8.61
N VAL A 60 -5.47 -22.29 -7.80
CA VAL A 60 -4.15 -22.93 -7.80
C VAL A 60 -4.20 -24.26 -7.04
N THR A 61 -4.51 -25.35 -7.76
CA THR A 61 -4.86 -26.66 -7.17
C THR A 61 -3.69 -27.53 -6.73
N TRP A 62 -2.45 -27.17 -7.10
CA TRP A 62 -1.25 -27.89 -6.68
C TRP A 62 -0.72 -27.45 -5.29
N ARG A 63 -1.25 -26.36 -4.73
CA ARG A 63 -0.98 -25.92 -3.35
C ARG A 63 -1.92 -26.62 -2.37
N GLY A 64 -1.41 -26.93 -1.18
CA GLY A 64 -2.17 -27.48 -0.06
C GLY A 64 -2.12 -26.61 1.20
N HIS A 65 -2.81 -27.05 2.24
CA HIS A 65 -2.75 -26.38 3.55
C HIS A 65 -1.35 -26.48 4.14
N SER A 66 -0.80 -25.35 4.58
CA SER A 66 0.58 -25.25 5.09
C SER A 66 0.69 -24.23 6.23
N GLY A 67 1.79 -24.24 7.01
CA GLY A 67 1.98 -23.26 8.09
C GLY A 67 0.87 -23.26 9.15
N LEU A 68 0.29 -24.43 9.43
CA LEU A 68 -0.90 -24.57 10.29
C LEU A 68 -0.63 -24.39 11.78
N THR A 69 0.65 -24.27 12.16
CA THR A 69 1.09 -24.07 13.55
C THR A 69 1.73 -22.70 13.75
N ASP A 70 1.59 -21.78 12.80
CA ASP A 70 2.15 -20.44 12.86
C ASP A 70 1.66 -19.70 14.12
N GLY A 71 2.60 -19.27 14.96
CA GLY A 71 2.32 -18.55 16.20
C GLY A 71 1.99 -19.44 17.41
N LEU A 72 1.80 -20.76 17.23
CA LEU A 72 1.41 -21.67 18.30
C LEU A 72 2.43 -21.70 19.45
N GLU A 73 3.72 -21.69 19.14
CA GLU A 73 4.81 -21.65 20.14
C GLU A 73 4.76 -20.37 20.99
N GLN A 74 4.23 -19.28 20.43
CA GLN A 74 4.09 -17.98 21.10
C GLN A 74 2.68 -17.77 21.69
N GLY A 75 1.78 -18.75 21.58
CA GLY A 75 0.43 -18.70 22.13
C GLY A 75 -0.55 -17.81 21.35
N VAL A 76 -0.31 -17.59 20.06
CA VAL A 76 -1.13 -16.75 19.17
C VAL A 76 -1.48 -17.50 17.88
N ASP A 77 -2.61 -17.17 17.25
CA ASP A 77 -2.93 -17.67 15.91
C ASP A 77 -2.35 -16.73 14.86
N LEU A 78 -1.30 -17.16 14.17
CA LEU A 78 -0.71 -16.45 13.04
C LEU A 78 -0.85 -17.22 11.72
N VAL A 79 -1.78 -18.18 11.64
CA VAL A 79 -2.04 -18.95 10.41
C VAL A 79 -2.71 -18.05 9.36
N GLY A 80 -2.22 -18.09 8.12
CA GLY A 80 -2.71 -17.27 7.00
C GLY A 80 -1.61 -16.44 6.34
N GLY A 81 -1.99 -15.41 5.58
CA GLY A 81 -1.04 -14.48 4.94
C GLY A 81 -0.33 -15.10 3.74
N TYR A 82 0.73 -14.44 3.28
CA TYR A 82 1.50 -14.85 2.11
C TYR A 82 2.92 -15.25 2.49
N TYR A 83 3.44 -16.29 1.84
CA TYR A 83 4.90 -16.49 1.77
C TYR A 83 5.51 -15.43 0.87
N ASP A 84 6.71 -15.00 1.23
CA ASP A 84 7.32 -13.80 0.66
C ASP A 84 7.74 -13.98 -0.81
N ALA A 85 8.55 -14.99 -1.09
CA ALA A 85 9.12 -15.20 -2.41
C ALA A 85 9.10 -16.69 -2.82
N GLY A 86 10.28 -17.28 -3.07
CA GLY A 86 10.44 -18.72 -3.29
C GLY A 86 10.63 -19.53 -2.01
N ASP A 87 10.56 -18.85 -0.87
CA ASP A 87 10.73 -19.37 0.48
C ASP A 87 9.37 -19.50 1.19
N HIS A 88 9.37 -19.82 2.49
CA HIS A 88 8.17 -19.96 3.30
C HIS A 88 8.17 -19.06 4.54
N VAL A 89 9.07 -18.07 4.58
CA VAL A 89 9.03 -17.01 5.59
C VAL A 89 7.90 -16.05 5.26
N LYS A 90 7.28 -15.51 6.30
CA LYS A 90 6.26 -14.47 6.19
C LYS A 90 6.85 -13.15 6.67
N PHE A 91 7.45 -12.40 5.76
CA PHE A 91 7.99 -11.07 6.05
C PHE A 91 6.87 -10.02 6.01
N GLY A 92 6.62 -9.37 7.15
CA GLY A 92 5.48 -8.46 7.31
C GLY A 92 5.57 -7.18 6.48
N LEU A 93 6.76 -6.59 6.36
CA LEU A 93 6.97 -5.33 5.62
C LEU A 93 6.65 -5.45 4.12
N PRO A 94 7.28 -6.35 3.34
CA PRO A 94 6.95 -6.52 1.93
C PRO A 94 5.52 -7.03 1.71
N MET A 95 5.01 -7.90 2.59
CA MET A 95 3.61 -8.35 2.53
C MET A 95 2.63 -7.19 2.70
N ALA A 96 2.86 -6.31 3.67
CA ALA A 96 2.04 -5.12 3.89
C ALA A 96 2.08 -4.20 2.68
N PHE A 97 3.27 -3.95 2.12
CA PHE A 97 3.42 -3.17 0.89
C PHE A 97 2.63 -3.75 -0.27
N THR A 98 2.71 -5.07 -0.51
CA THR A 98 1.93 -5.75 -1.55
C THR A 98 0.42 -5.53 -1.36
N VAL A 99 -0.08 -5.66 -0.13
CA VAL A 99 -1.51 -5.47 0.17
C VAL A 99 -1.93 -4.01 -0.01
N THR A 100 -1.09 -3.04 0.39
CA THR A 100 -1.33 -1.62 0.12
C THR A 100 -1.44 -1.36 -1.38
N MET A 101 -0.52 -1.91 -2.18
CA MET A 101 -0.50 -1.72 -3.62
C MET A 101 -1.67 -2.37 -4.34
N LEU A 102 -2.08 -3.58 -3.94
CA LEU A 102 -3.30 -4.22 -4.44
C LEU A 102 -4.53 -3.38 -4.12
N SER A 103 -4.61 -2.90 -2.88
CA SER A 103 -5.72 -2.04 -2.43
C SER A 103 -5.76 -0.72 -3.20
N TRP A 104 -4.59 -0.11 -3.44
CA TRP A 104 -4.50 1.12 -4.22
C TRP A 104 -4.93 0.89 -5.67
N SER A 105 -4.50 -0.21 -6.29
CA SER A 105 -4.90 -0.60 -7.64
C SER A 105 -6.41 -0.76 -7.76
N VAL A 106 -7.05 -1.47 -6.83
CA VAL A 106 -8.52 -1.62 -6.82
C VAL A 106 -9.23 -0.29 -6.55
N ALA A 107 -8.70 0.55 -5.66
CA ALA A 107 -9.29 1.85 -5.36
C ALA A 107 -9.25 2.83 -6.55
N GLU A 108 -8.25 2.74 -7.44
CA GLU A 108 -8.11 3.62 -8.60
C GLU A 108 -8.70 3.01 -9.89
N TYR A 109 -8.54 1.70 -10.08
CA TYR A 109 -8.86 1.00 -11.33
C TYR A 109 -9.90 -0.10 -11.17
N GLY A 110 -10.67 -0.11 -10.07
CA GLY A 110 -11.67 -1.14 -9.76
C GLY A 110 -12.65 -1.41 -10.90
N HIS A 111 -13.08 -0.39 -11.65
CA HIS A 111 -13.94 -0.59 -12.82
C HIS A 111 -13.27 -1.35 -13.97
N ALA A 112 -11.98 -1.10 -14.23
CA ALA A 112 -11.22 -1.81 -15.26
C ALA A 112 -10.95 -3.26 -14.84
N ILE A 113 -10.59 -3.48 -13.57
CA ILE A 113 -10.42 -4.81 -12.98
C ILE A 113 -11.74 -5.61 -13.02
N ALA A 114 -12.86 -4.95 -12.72
CA ALA A 114 -14.19 -5.56 -12.82
C ALA A 114 -14.57 -5.89 -14.27
N SER A 115 -14.23 -5.02 -15.22
CA SER A 115 -14.47 -5.27 -16.66
C SER A 115 -13.64 -6.43 -17.18
N ALA A 116 -12.49 -6.72 -16.57
CA ALA A 116 -11.67 -7.89 -16.83
C ALA A 116 -12.16 -9.16 -16.08
N GLY A 117 -13.20 -9.06 -15.24
CA GLY A 117 -13.74 -10.19 -14.47
C GLY A 117 -12.94 -10.59 -13.23
N GLU A 118 -11.93 -9.81 -12.85
CA GLU A 118 -10.97 -10.19 -11.78
C GLU A 118 -11.19 -9.42 -10.46
N LEU A 119 -12.25 -8.61 -10.34
CA LEU A 119 -12.48 -7.80 -9.14
C LEU A 119 -12.65 -8.65 -7.89
N GLU A 120 -13.45 -9.72 -7.95
CA GLU A 120 -13.68 -10.61 -6.80
C GLU A 120 -12.35 -11.25 -6.33
N HIS A 121 -11.54 -11.73 -7.27
CA HIS A 121 -10.23 -12.32 -6.98
C HIS A 121 -9.24 -11.30 -6.40
N ALA A 122 -9.27 -10.05 -6.88
CA ALA A 122 -8.47 -8.96 -6.30
C ALA A 122 -8.92 -8.64 -4.86
N LEU A 123 -10.23 -8.60 -4.59
CA LEU A 123 -10.77 -8.41 -3.24
C LEU A 123 -10.36 -9.57 -2.31
N GLU A 124 -10.46 -10.82 -2.77
CA GLU A 124 -10.01 -11.98 -2.00
C GLU A 124 -8.50 -11.93 -1.71
N ALA A 125 -7.69 -11.51 -2.69
CA ALA A 125 -6.25 -11.36 -2.51
C ALA A 125 -5.91 -10.30 -1.44
N ILE A 126 -6.57 -9.15 -1.46
CA ILE A 126 -6.43 -8.11 -0.43
C ILE A 126 -6.86 -8.67 0.93
N LYS A 127 -8.06 -9.27 0.99
CA LYS A 127 -8.64 -9.79 2.23
C LYS A 127 -7.74 -10.84 2.88
N TRP A 128 -7.11 -11.71 2.10
CA TRP A 128 -6.20 -12.74 2.60
C TRP A 128 -5.03 -12.16 3.39
N GLY A 129 -4.44 -11.06 2.88
CA GLY A 129 -3.37 -10.34 3.57
C GLY A 129 -3.88 -9.60 4.80
N THR A 130 -5.00 -8.88 4.69
CA THR A 130 -5.53 -8.11 5.82
C THR A 130 -6.10 -8.96 6.95
N ASP A 131 -6.67 -10.14 6.65
CA ASP A 131 -7.07 -11.11 7.68
C ASP A 131 -5.86 -11.55 8.51
N TYR A 132 -4.70 -11.73 7.87
CA TYR A 132 -3.47 -12.02 8.58
C TYR A 132 -2.98 -10.84 9.42
N PHE A 133 -3.06 -9.60 8.92
CA PHE A 133 -2.68 -8.42 9.72
C PHE A 133 -3.58 -8.21 10.95
N ILE A 134 -4.87 -8.50 10.86
CA ILE A 134 -5.79 -8.49 12.00
C ILE A 134 -5.33 -9.49 13.07
N LYS A 135 -4.95 -10.71 12.66
CA LYS A 135 -4.40 -11.72 13.57
C LYS A 135 -3.05 -11.32 14.16
N ALA A 136 -2.18 -10.73 13.34
CA ALA A 136 -0.85 -10.28 13.73
C ALA A 136 -0.88 -9.09 14.70
N HIS A 137 -1.93 -8.26 14.67
CA HIS A 137 -2.13 -7.16 15.60
C HIS A 137 -2.94 -7.61 16.83
N THR A 138 -2.27 -8.33 17.73
CA THR A 138 -2.90 -9.02 18.88
C THR A 138 -3.29 -8.11 20.05
N HIS A 139 -2.60 -6.99 20.22
CA HIS A 139 -2.87 -5.98 21.25
C HIS A 139 -2.53 -4.60 20.68
N HIS A 140 -3.08 -3.54 21.30
CA HIS A 140 -2.95 -2.15 20.88
C HIS A 140 -1.53 -1.73 20.42
N ASP A 141 -0.49 -2.19 21.12
CA ASP A 141 0.92 -1.86 20.83
C ASP A 141 1.76 -3.09 20.45
N VAL A 142 1.14 -4.17 19.98
CA VAL A 142 1.86 -5.41 19.62
C VAL A 142 1.49 -5.86 18.22
N LEU A 143 2.51 -5.88 17.34
CA LEU A 143 2.38 -6.39 15.98
C LEU A 143 3.40 -7.52 15.74
N TRP A 144 2.91 -8.69 15.32
CA TRP A 144 3.75 -9.79 14.84
C TRP A 144 4.18 -9.50 13.41
N ALA A 145 5.47 -9.24 13.21
CA ALA A 145 6.02 -8.75 11.95
C ALA A 145 6.70 -9.84 11.11
N GLU A 146 6.99 -11.01 11.69
CA GLU A 146 7.63 -12.12 10.98
C GLU A 146 7.20 -13.47 11.55
N VAL A 147 7.04 -14.46 10.67
CA VAL A 147 6.87 -15.88 11.05
C VAL A 147 7.75 -16.73 10.15
N GLY A 148 8.60 -17.54 10.76
CA GLY A 148 9.66 -18.27 10.06
C GLY A 148 11.03 -17.74 10.47
N ASP A 149 12.03 -18.60 10.40
CA ASP A 149 13.42 -18.23 10.58
C ASP A 149 14.11 -18.36 9.22
N GLY A 150 14.57 -17.24 8.66
CA GLY A 150 15.10 -17.21 7.29
C GLY A 150 16.29 -18.15 7.07
N ASP A 151 17.19 -18.27 8.05
CA ASP A 151 18.37 -19.13 7.94
C ASP A 151 17.97 -20.59 7.76
N THR A 152 17.07 -21.09 8.61
CA THR A 152 16.63 -22.49 8.54
C THR A 152 15.67 -22.75 7.37
N ASP A 153 14.81 -21.79 7.04
CA ASP A 153 13.87 -21.91 5.93
C ASP A 153 14.60 -21.98 4.58
N HIS A 154 15.58 -21.10 4.37
CA HIS A 154 16.31 -21.00 3.09
C HIS A 154 17.32 -22.13 2.90
N TYR A 155 17.74 -22.79 3.99
CA TYR A 155 18.57 -23.98 3.90
C TYR A 155 17.81 -25.20 3.35
N CYS A 156 16.47 -25.22 3.45
CA CYS A 156 15.66 -26.39 3.12
C CYS A 156 14.79 -26.17 1.87
N TRP A 157 15.07 -26.91 0.80
CA TRP A 157 14.22 -26.94 -0.39
C TRP A 157 13.10 -27.98 -0.24
N GLN A 158 11.92 -27.52 0.15
CA GLN A 158 10.77 -28.39 0.43
C GLN A 158 9.45 -27.74 0.00
N ARG A 159 8.38 -28.54 -0.01
CA ARG A 159 7.03 -27.99 -0.19
C ARG A 159 6.57 -27.33 1.11
N PRO A 160 5.77 -26.25 1.06
CA PRO A 160 5.26 -25.60 2.26
C PRO A 160 4.41 -26.55 3.13
N GLU A 161 3.75 -27.53 2.51
CA GLU A 161 2.92 -28.52 3.20
C GLU A 161 3.74 -29.52 4.04
N ASP A 162 5.04 -29.66 3.75
CA ASP A 162 5.95 -30.63 4.40
C ASP A 162 6.98 -29.96 5.33
N MET A 163 6.83 -28.65 5.63
CA MET A 163 7.84 -27.89 6.37
C MET A 163 8.18 -28.49 7.75
N THR A 164 9.47 -28.72 7.98
CA THR A 164 10.02 -29.11 9.29
C THR A 164 10.91 -28.03 9.93
N THR A 165 11.07 -26.88 9.28
CA THR A 165 11.93 -25.77 9.72
C THR A 165 11.29 -24.98 10.85
N SER A 166 12.09 -24.17 11.55
CA SER A 166 11.59 -23.34 12.65
C SER A 166 10.61 -22.30 12.11
N ARG A 167 9.42 -22.24 12.71
CA ARG A 167 8.39 -21.24 12.40
C ARG A 167 8.17 -20.26 13.53
N LYS A 168 9.26 -19.93 14.24
CA LYS A 168 9.27 -18.95 15.32
C LYS A 168 8.72 -17.62 14.81
N ALA A 169 7.83 -17.02 15.59
CA ALA A 169 7.27 -15.71 15.29
C ALA A 169 8.03 -14.59 16.02
N TYR A 170 8.16 -13.44 15.37
CA TYR A 170 8.78 -12.25 15.91
C TYR A 170 7.80 -11.08 15.91
N LYS A 171 7.86 -10.27 16.97
CA LYS A 171 6.98 -9.13 17.17
C LYS A 171 7.77 -7.85 17.42
N ILE A 172 7.14 -6.75 17.07
CA ILE A 172 7.48 -5.42 17.56
C ILE A 172 6.51 -5.04 18.69
N ASP A 173 7.03 -4.30 19.65
CA ASP A 173 6.33 -3.84 20.84
C ASP A 173 6.99 -2.55 21.35
N PRO A 174 6.47 -1.90 22.41
CA PRO A 174 7.08 -0.70 22.98
C PRO A 174 8.56 -0.84 23.33
N ASP A 175 9.01 -2.02 23.76
CA ASP A 175 10.41 -2.23 24.14
C ASP A 175 11.31 -2.53 22.91
N ARG A 176 10.70 -2.98 21.81
CA ARG A 176 11.33 -3.33 20.54
C ARG A 176 10.54 -2.72 19.37
N PRO A 177 10.71 -1.43 19.10
CA PRO A 177 9.91 -0.69 18.12
C PRO A 177 10.21 -1.08 16.67
N GLY A 178 9.24 -0.87 15.78
CA GLY A 178 9.42 -1.05 14.34
C GLY A 178 8.48 -0.16 13.54
N SER A 179 8.88 1.10 13.36
CA SER A 179 8.03 2.13 12.78
C SER A 179 7.68 1.86 11.31
N GLU A 180 8.59 1.23 10.56
CA GLU A 180 8.42 0.90 9.14
C GLU A 180 7.29 -0.12 8.95
N VAL A 181 7.46 -1.31 9.53
CA VAL A 181 6.51 -2.41 9.34
C VAL A 181 5.14 -2.08 9.92
N ALA A 182 5.05 -1.36 11.04
CA ALA A 182 3.77 -0.91 11.55
C ALA A 182 3.15 0.19 10.67
N GLY A 183 3.92 1.17 10.20
CA GLY A 183 3.44 2.19 9.26
C GLY A 183 2.87 1.58 7.98
N GLU A 184 3.61 0.67 7.33
CA GLU A 184 3.14 0.00 6.12
C GLU A 184 1.93 -0.91 6.39
N THR A 185 1.90 -1.63 7.51
CA THR A 185 0.73 -2.47 7.87
C THR A 185 -0.51 -1.61 8.12
N ALA A 186 -0.35 -0.43 8.74
CA ALA A 186 -1.43 0.54 8.90
C ALA A 186 -1.90 1.11 7.56
N ALA A 187 -0.97 1.44 6.66
CA ALA A 187 -1.29 1.88 5.30
C ALA A 187 -2.08 0.81 4.54
N ALA A 188 -1.68 -0.46 4.63
CA ALA A 188 -2.34 -1.59 4.00
C ALA A 188 -3.79 -1.74 4.48
N MET A 189 -4.02 -1.73 5.80
CA MET A 189 -5.36 -1.84 6.38
C MET A 189 -6.22 -0.60 6.10
N ALA A 190 -5.64 0.60 6.10
CA ALA A 190 -6.35 1.83 5.74
C ALA A 190 -6.76 1.84 4.26
N ALA A 191 -5.86 1.47 3.35
CA ALA A 191 -6.14 1.35 1.92
C ALA A 191 -7.21 0.29 1.64
N ALA A 192 -7.09 -0.89 2.25
CA ALA A 192 -8.08 -1.96 2.12
C ALA A 192 -9.45 -1.54 2.69
N SER A 193 -9.49 -0.74 3.77
CA SER A 193 -10.76 -0.25 4.32
C SER A 193 -11.55 0.59 3.31
N LEU A 194 -10.88 1.33 2.41
CA LEU A 194 -11.54 2.06 1.33
C LEU A 194 -12.18 1.11 0.33
N VAL A 195 -11.44 0.08 -0.08
CA VAL A 195 -11.88 -0.92 -1.06
C VAL A 195 -13.10 -1.69 -0.57
N PHE A 196 -13.14 -2.08 0.71
CA PHE A 196 -14.27 -2.81 1.30
C PHE A 196 -15.41 -1.92 1.79
N ARG A 197 -15.32 -0.60 1.68
CA ARG A 197 -16.29 0.32 2.28
C ARG A 197 -17.72 0.06 1.84
N GLU A 198 -17.92 -0.22 0.56
CA GLU A 198 -19.25 -0.43 -0.02
C GLU A 198 -19.70 -1.89 0.05
N THR A 199 -18.78 -2.82 -0.19
CA THR A 199 -19.07 -4.26 -0.28
C THR A 199 -19.14 -4.95 1.07
N ASN A 200 -18.34 -4.52 2.05
CA ASN A 200 -18.34 -5.04 3.41
C ASN A 200 -18.02 -3.92 4.44
N PRO A 201 -19.00 -3.07 4.76
CA PRO A 201 -18.78 -1.94 5.67
C PRO A 201 -18.28 -2.39 7.05
N HIS A 202 -18.76 -3.52 7.58
CA HIS A 202 -18.31 -4.01 8.89
C HIS A 202 -16.81 -4.34 8.89
N TYR A 203 -16.35 -5.07 7.87
CA TYR A 203 -14.92 -5.39 7.71
C TYR A 203 -14.09 -4.13 7.45
N SER A 204 -14.58 -3.19 6.65
CA SER A 204 -13.96 -1.88 6.44
C SER A 204 -13.71 -1.13 7.77
N HIS A 205 -14.70 -1.08 8.66
CA HIS A 205 -14.53 -0.44 9.98
C HIS A 205 -13.55 -1.20 10.87
N LEU A 206 -13.55 -2.53 10.83
CA LEU A 206 -12.59 -3.35 11.57
C LEU A 206 -11.15 -3.05 11.11
N LEU A 207 -10.91 -3.07 9.80
CA LEU A 207 -9.60 -2.73 9.23
C LEU A 207 -9.15 -1.35 9.64
N LEU A 208 -10.04 -0.36 9.56
CA LEU A 208 -9.71 1.01 9.94
C LEU A 208 -9.37 1.13 11.43
N HIS A 209 -10.07 0.40 12.29
CA HIS A 209 -9.78 0.38 13.73
C HIS A 209 -8.37 -0.16 14.01
N HIS A 210 -7.98 -1.29 13.39
CA HIS A 210 -6.61 -1.82 13.51
C HIS A 210 -5.59 -0.86 12.86
N ALA A 211 -5.88 -0.27 11.70
CA ALA A 211 -5.00 0.66 10.99
C ALA A 211 -4.67 1.88 11.84
N GLN A 212 -5.68 2.43 12.50
CA GLN A 212 -5.48 3.52 13.45
C GLN A 212 -4.55 3.05 14.55
N GLN A 213 -4.92 2.03 15.33
CA GLN A 213 -4.11 1.48 16.43
C GLN A 213 -2.64 1.23 16.07
N VAL A 214 -2.37 0.52 14.97
CA VAL A 214 -1.00 0.20 14.56
C VAL A 214 -0.19 1.45 14.20
N ALA A 215 -0.77 2.40 13.47
CA ALA A 215 -0.10 3.68 13.17
C ALA A 215 0.20 4.48 14.44
N THR A 216 -0.60 4.26 15.48
CA THR A 216 -0.48 4.98 16.73
C THR A 216 0.69 4.56 17.58
N SER A 217 1.20 3.34 17.43
CA SER A 217 2.39 2.90 18.16
C SER A 217 3.68 3.48 17.58
N THR A 218 3.63 4.20 16.44
CA THR A 218 4.81 4.58 15.65
C THR A 218 5.02 6.09 15.44
N THR A 219 4.01 6.93 15.65
CA THR A 219 4.05 8.37 15.28
C THR A 219 4.20 9.32 16.47
N SER A 220 5.18 10.24 16.40
CA SER A 220 5.30 11.38 17.32
C SER A 220 4.33 12.47 16.90
N ILE A 221 3.28 12.71 17.71
CA ILE A 221 2.53 13.95 17.59
C ILE A 221 2.96 14.89 18.71
N ARG A 222 3.83 15.83 18.36
CA ARG A 222 4.09 16.99 19.21
C ARG A 222 2.87 17.91 19.13
N THR A 223 1.86 17.72 19.98
CA THR A 223 0.77 18.71 20.10
C THR A 223 1.30 19.96 20.79
N SER A 224 1.95 20.85 20.05
CA SER A 224 2.31 22.20 20.52
C SER A 224 1.06 23.07 20.74
N HIS A 225 -0.10 22.72 20.18
CA HIS A 225 -1.34 23.45 20.42
C HIS A 225 -2.44 22.51 20.93
N ARG A 226 -2.78 22.65 22.22
CA ARG A 226 -4.05 22.20 22.76
C ARG A 226 -5.16 22.90 21.98
N LEU A 227 -5.80 22.22 21.04
CA LEU A 227 -7.06 22.69 20.47
C LEU A 227 -8.10 22.71 21.62
N PRO A 228 -8.76 23.85 21.90
CA PRO A 228 -9.86 23.87 22.85
C PRO A 228 -11.03 23.06 22.26
N CYS A 229 -11.29 21.90 22.86
CA CYS A 229 -12.34 20.98 22.45
C CYS A 229 -13.70 21.50 22.94
N THR A 230 -14.31 22.42 22.19
CA THR A 230 -15.59 23.09 22.55
C THR A 230 -16.82 22.60 21.78
N ILE A 231 -16.82 21.39 21.21
CA ILE A 231 -17.99 20.84 20.48
C ILE A 231 -18.63 19.64 21.23
N THR A 232 -19.95 19.55 21.10
CA THR A 232 -20.99 18.85 21.89
C THR A 232 -20.83 17.33 22.11
N PHE A 233 -21.45 16.87 23.21
CA PHE A 233 -21.15 15.67 24.00
C PHE A 233 -21.30 14.29 23.32
N LEU A 234 -21.94 14.18 22.14
CA LEU A 234 -22.18 12.88 21.49
C LEU A 234 -21.16 12.53 20.39
N LYS A 235 -20.48 13.52 19.80
CA LYS A 235 -19.31 13.31 18.89
C LYS A 235 -17.99 13.13 19.66
N ARG A 236 -18.02 13.31 21.01
CA ARG A 236 -16.85 13.29 21.91
C ARG A 236 -16.08 11.98 21.95
N THR A 237 -16.76 10.83 21.88
CA THR A 237 -16.09 9.56 22.24
C THR A 237 -15.31 8.95 21.08
N ILE A 238 -15.73 9.13 19.82
CA ILE A 238 -15.05 8.50 18.68
C ILE A 238 -13.92 9.41 18.15
N ILE A 239 -14.14 10.73 18.12
CA ILE A 239 -13.19 11.70 17.54
C ILE A 239 -11.97 11.90 18.46
N CYS A 240 -12.17 12.01 19.78
CA CYS A 240 -11.05 12.13 20.73
C CYS A 240 -10.31 10.80 20.96
N LEU A 241 -11.01 9.66 20.93
CA LEU A 241 -10.38 8.35 21.12
C LEU A 241 -9.44 8.03 19.96
N GLY A 242 -9.84 8.23 18.70
CA GLY A 242 -8.96 8.03 17.56
C GLY A 242 -7.71 8.94 17.52
N MET A 243 -7.69 10.07 18.25
CA MET A 243 -6.50 10.92 18.42
C MET A 243 -5.62 10.51 19.61
N GLN A 244 -6.24 10.15 20.74
CA GLN A 244 -5.51 9.68 21.92
C GLN A 244 -4.73 8.42 21.62
N LEU A 245 -5.27 7.58 20.74
CA LEU A 245 -4.47 6.52 20.14
C LEU A 245 -3.33 7.17 19.34
N PHE A 246 -3.56 7.93 18.24
CA PHE A 246 -2.51 8.30 17.25
C PHE A 246 -1.35 9.12 17.83
N ALA A 247 -1.59 9.85 18.93
CA ALA A 247 -0.60 10.65 19.63
C ALA A 247 0.33 9.87 20.59
N PHE A 248 0.05 8.59 20.90
CA PHE A 248 0.84 7.82 21.88
C PHE A 248 2.18 7.30 21.32
N GLY A 249 2.33 7.23 20.00
CA GLY A 249 3.51 6.72 19.28
C GLY A 249 4.75 7.62 19.32
N ASP A 250 4.70 8.69 20.10
CA ASP A 250 5.85 9.54 20.42
C ASP A 250 6.92 8.79 21.21
N LYS A 251 6.56 7.69 21.86
CA LYS A 251 7.44 7.06 22.83
C LYS A 251 8.41 6.03 22.22
N TYR A 252 8.10 5.45 21.06
CA TYR A 252 8.78 4.23 20.59
C TYR A 252 9.07 4.24 19.08
N ARG A 253 9.83 5.25 18.61
CA ARG A 253 10.38 5.23 17.24
C ARG A 253 11.61 4.34 17.17
N GLY A 254 11.71 3.54 16.13
CA GLY A 254 12.91 2.74 15.87
C GLY A 254 12.74 1.82 14.68
N LYS A 255 13.89 1.39 14.16
CA LYS A 255 13.93 0.50 13.01
C LYS A 255 13.54 -0.91 13.39
N TYR A 256 12.62 -1.50 12.65
CA TYR A 256 12.12 -2.84 12.95
C TYR A 256 13.19 -3.93 12.81
N ASP A 257 14.17 -3.74 11.91
CA ASP A 257 15.29 -4.66 11.68
C ASP A 257 16.33 -4.65 12.83
N THR A 258 16.29 -3.63 13.68
CA THR A 258 17.04 -3.59 14.93
C THR A 258 16.33 -4.36 16.04
N SER A 259 14.99 -4.34 16.01
CA SER A 259 14.12 -5.03 16.95
C SER A 259 13.95 -6.52 16.65
N ILE A 260 14.00 -6.88 15.36
CA ILE A 260 13.92 -8.24 14.83
C ILE A 260 15.19 -8.48 14.00
N PRO A 261 16.33 -8.86 14.62
CA PRO A 261 17.57 -9.06 13.89
C PRO A 261 17.49 -10.13 12.80
N ALA A 262 16.54 -11.07 12.90
CA ALA A 262 16.31 -12.13 11.91
C ALA A 262 15.98 -11.57 10.51
N VAL A 263 15.34 -10.39 10.42
CA VAL A 263 14.96 -9.80 9.14
C VAL A 263 16.10 -9.05 8.43
N LYS A 264 17.16 -8.72 9.17
CA LYS A 264 18.17 -7.75 8.75
C LYS A 264 18.97 -8.19 7.51
N SER A 265 19.12 -9.50 7.31
CA SER A 265 19.76 -10.07 6.13
C SER A 265 18.85 -10.16 4.90
N TYR A 266 17.55 -9.87 5.06
CA TYR A 266 16.53 -10.07 4.02
C TYR A 266 15.86 -8.75 3.62
N TYR A 267 15.16 -8.12 4.56
CA TYR A 267 14.41 -6.87 4.35
C TYR A 267 14.87 -5.78 5.34
N PRO A 268 16.15 -5.37 5.34
CA PRO A 268 16.61 -4.31 6.23
C PRO A 268 15.89 -2.98 5.93
N SER A 269 15.66 -2.17 6.96
CA SER A 269 15.18 -0.78 6.76
C SER A 269 16.36 0.09 6.31
N LEU A 270 16.46 0.38 5.01
CA LEU A 270 17.56 1.15 4.45
C LEU A 270 17.21 2.64 4.40
N SER A 271 16.02 2.98 3.90
CA SER A 271 15.48 4.34 3.80
C SER A 271 15.20 5.01 5.16
N GLY A 272 14.97 4.20 6.19
CA GLY A 272 14.45 4.64 7.49
C GLY A 272 12.97 4.28 7.64
N TYR A 273 12.23 5.11 8.36
CA TYR A 273 10.78 4.96 8.56
C TYR A 273 9.99 6.22 8.18
N GLY A 274 10.66 7.27 7.72
CA GLY A 274 10.04 8.58 7.51
C GLY A 274 8.93 8.51 6.48
N ASP A 275 9.21 7.84 5.37
CA ASP A 275 8.28 7.59 4.29
C ASP A 275 7.10 6.69 4.69
N GLU A 276 7.31 5.59 5.44
CA GLU A 276 6.19 4.78 5.94
C GLU A 276 5.25 5.58 6.84
N LEU A 277 5.77 6.47 7.69
CA LEU A 277 4.93 7.30 8.55
C LEU A 277 4.10 8.30 7.75
N LEU A 278 4.69 8.96 6.74
CA LEU A 278 3.98 9.87 5.85
C LEU A 278 2.95 9.13 4.99
N TRP A 279 3.33 7.96 4.47
CA TRP A 279 2.51 7.07 3.66
C TRP A 279 1.27 6.59 4.43
N ALA A 280 1.46 6.08 5.65
CA ALA A 280 0.37 5.65 6.53
C ALA A 280 -0.57 6.81 6.86
N ALA A 281 -0.03 7.99 7.16
CA ALA A 281 -0.83 9.17 7.46
C ALA A 281 -1.70 9.59 6.26
N LEU A 282 -1.17 9.61 5.05
CA LEU A 282 -1.96 9.95 3.86
C LEU A 282 -3.04 8.90 3.55
N TRP A 283 -2.75 7.61 3.74
CA TRP A 283 -3.77 6.56 3.60
C TRP A 283 -4.87 6.65 4.65
N LEU A 284 -4.51 6.89 5.91
CA LEU A 284 -5.47 7.13 6.98
C LEU A 284 -6.31 8.38 6.71
N HIS A 285 -5.70 9.47 6.24
CA HIS A 285 -6.43 10.66 5.81
C HIS A 285 -7.45 10.32 4.72
N ARG A 286 -7.03 9.61 3.67
CA ARG A 286 -7.91 9.21 2.57
C ARG A 286 -9.04 8.28 3.05
N ALA A 287 -8.73 7.37 3.98
CA ALA A 287 -9.70 6.44 4.55
C ALA A 287 -10.69 7.14 5.48
N THR A 288 -10.31 8.15 6.27
CA THR A 288 -11.20 8.72 7.29
C THR A 288 -11.73 10.12 6.95
N GLY A 289 -11.14 10.80 5.98
CA GLY A 289 -11.37 12.23 5.71
C GLY A 289 -10.94 13.13 6.88
N ARG A 290 -10.05 12.66 7.77
CA ARG A 290 -9.65 13.43 8.96
C ARG A 290 -8.44 14.29 8.64
N GLU A 291 -8.57 15.58 8.86
CA GLU A 291 -7.51 16.57 8.62
C GLU A 291 -6.29 16.38 9.52
N ASP A 292 -6.44 15.74 10.68
CA ASP A 292 -5.33 15.50 11.61
C ASP A 292 -4.20 14.68 10.98
N TYR A 293 -4.53 13.66 10.19
CA TYR A 293 -3.53 12.82 9.52
C TYR A 293 -2.84 13.57 8.37
N LEU A 294 -3.59 14.40 7.64
CA LEU A 294 -3.03 15.25 6.60
C LEU A 294 -2.07 16.28 7.19
N ARG A 295 -2.47 16.93 8.28
CA ARG A 295 -1.62 17.86 9.03
C ARG A 295 -0.37 17.18 9.56
N TYR A 296 -0.48 15.96 10.10
CA TYR A 296 0.70 15.17 10.51
C TYR A 296 1.68 14.99 9.34
N ALA A 297 1.18 14.56 8.17
CA ALA A 297 2.03 14.37 7.00
C ALA A 297 2.75 15.66 6.61
N ILE A 298 2.08 16.81 6.68
CA ILE A 298 2.65 18.10 6.26
C ILE A 298 3.63 18.65 7.29
N ASP A 299 3.24 18.66 8.57
CA ASP A 299 4.06 19.19 9.65
C ASP A 299 5.38 18.40 9.79
N ASN A 300 5.37 17.12 9.42
CA ASN A 300 6.55 16.25 9.51
C ASN A 300 7.29 16.04 8.19
N ALA A 301 6.73 16.42 7.03
CA ALA A 301 7.36 16.12 5.74
C ALA A 301 8.78 16.67 5.60
N HIS A 302 9.00 17.91 6.05
CA HIS A 302 10.33 18.52 6.03
C HIS A 302 11.31 17.79 6.97
N GLU A 303 10.87 17.43 8.19
CA GLU A 303 11.74 16.77 9.18
C GLU A 303 12.03 15.31 8.82
N LEU A 304 11.06 14.60 8.24
CA LEU A 304 11.21 13.22 7.80
C LEU A 304 11.93 13.11 6.45
N GLY A 305 11.98 14.20 5.68
CA GLY A 305 12.77 14.30 4.44
C GLY A 305 12.14 13.57 3.26
N GLY A 306 12.89 13.49 2.16
CA GLY A 306 12.58 12.66 0.97
C GLY A 306 11.42 13.12 0.07
N THR A 307 10.51 13.98 0.54
CA THR A 307 9.37 14.46 -0.27
C THR A 307 9.71 15.49 -1.34
N GLY A 308 10.84 16.20 -1.22
CA GLY A 308 11.31 17.18 -2.20
C GLY A 308 12.23 16.70 -3.28
N TRP A 309 12.64 15.45 -3.17
CA TRP A 309 13.75 14.92 -3.93
C TRP A 309 13.17 14.24 -5.16
N ASP A 310 13.92 14.25 -6.26
CA ASP A 310 13.58 13.41 -7.40
C ASP A 310 13.69 11.95 -6.97
N VAL A 311 12.55 11.27 -6.85
CA VAL A 311 12.48 9.89 -6.40
C VAL A 311 12.64 8.97 -7.61
N SER A 312 13.72 8.19 -7.63
CA SER A 312 14.03 7.24 -8.72
C SER A 312 13.46 5.84 -8.52
N GLU A 313 12.93 5.55 -7.32
CA GLU A 313 12.45 4.22 -6.93
C GLU A 313 11.16 4.31 -6.09
N PHE A 314 10.27 3.36 -6.32
CA PHE A 314 9.13 3.10 -5.45
C PHE A 314 9.06 1.60 -5.17
N SER A 315 9.27 1.20 -3.92
CA SER A 315 9.44 -0.19 -3.53
C SER A 315 8.96 -0.44 -2.11
N TRP A 316 9.13 -1.66 -1.59
CA TRP A 316 8.72 -2.03 -0.23
C TRP A 316 9.47 -1.27 0.87
N ASP A 317 10.65 -0.70 0.58
CA ASP A 317 11.48 0.10 1.50
C ASP A 317 11.35 1.61 1.25
N ILE A 318 10.96 2.05 0.05
CA ILE A 318 10.93 3.48 -0.33
C ILE A 318 9.55 3.88 -0.84
N LYS A 319 8.83 4.72 -0.07
CA LYS A 319 7.45 5.17 -0.37
C LYS A 319 7.31 6.62 -0.83
N TYR A 320 8.39 7.39 -0.90
CA TYR A 320 8.31 8.84 -1.19
C TYR A 320 7.58 9.16 -2.49
N ALA A 321 7.79 8.41 -3.58
CA ALA A 321 7.06 8.62 -4.83
C ALA A 321 5.53 8.42 -4.64
N GLY A 322 5.14 7.40 -3.88
CA GLY A 322 3.73 7.17 -3.52
C GLY A 322 3.16 8.30 -2.67
N VAL A 323 3.92 8.78 -1.68
CA VAL A 323 3.56 9.93 -0.83
C VAL A 323 3.34 11.19 -1.68
N GLN A 324 4.25 11.51 -2.60
CA GLN A 324 4.12 12.64 -3.52
C GLN A 324 2.87 12.53 -4.40
N ILE A 325 2.58 11.34 -4.96
CA ILE A 325 1.39 11.11 -5.77
C ILE A 325 0.11 11.28 -4.94
N LEU A 326 0.02 10.67 -3.75
CA LEU A 326 -1.15 10.80 -2.89
C LEU A 326 -1.37 12.25 -2.46
N ALA A 327 -0.31 12.96 -2.06
CA ALA A 327 -0.36 14.37 -1.71
C ALA A 327 -0.89 15.24 -2.88
N SER A 328 -0.42 14.99 -4.10
CA SER A 328 -0.87 15.72 -5.29
C SER A 328 -2.38 15.55 -5.57
N LYS A 329 -2.93 14.37 -5.26
CA LYS A 329 -4.36 14.07 -5.44
C LYS A 329 -5.24 14.81 -4.42
N VAL A 330 -4.74 15.02 -3.20
CA VAL A 330 -5.42 15.87 -2.20
C VAL A 330 -5.53 17.32 -2.72
N LYS A 331 -4.47 17.83 -3.35
CA LYS A 331 -4.46 19.17 -3.98
C LYS A 331 -5.51 19.31 -5.08
N LEU A 332 -5.56 18.33 -5.98
CA LEU A 332 -6.47 18.38 -7.12
C LEU A 332 -7.94 18.34 -6.67
N PHE A 333 -8.25 17.56 -5.64
CA PHE A 333 -9.59 17.51 -5.06
C PHE A 333 -9.98 18.85 -4.41
N LEU A 334 -9.05 19.54 -3.74
CA LEU A 334 -9.28 20.86 -3.16
C LEU A 334 -9.46 21.94 -4.23
N LEU A 335 -8.61 21.96 -5.26
CA LEU A 335 -8.73 22.89 -6.40
C LEU A 335 -10.04 22.72 -7.19
N LEU A 336 -10.58 21.50 -7.26
CA LEU A 336 -11.88 21.23 -7.88
C LEU A 336 -13.06 21.71 -7.02
N LEU A 337 -12.96 21.61 -5.69
CA LEU A 337 -13.99 22.10 -4.76
C LEU A 337 -14.03 23.63 -4.70
N THR A 338 -12.90 24.29 -4.95
CA THR A 338 -12.77 25.73 -4.81
C THR A 338 -13.19 26.50 -6.05
N TYR A 339 -13.24 25.83 -7.21
CA TYR A 339 -14.00 26.31 -8.36
C TYR A 339 -15.51 26.42 -8.07
N VAL A 340 -15.99 25.83 -6.96
CA VAL A 340 -17.40 25.82 -6.53
C VAL A 340 -17.63 26.53 -5.19
N ALA A 341 -16.60 26.93 -4.41
CA ALA A 341 -16.77 27.53 -3.08
C ALA A 341 -15.72 28.62 -2.73
N PHE A 342 -16.23 29.78 -2.30
CA PHE A 342 -15.55 31.04 -1.96
C PHE A 342 -14.35 30.94 -0.95
N ASP A 343 -13.14 31.21 -1.45
CA ASP A 343 -12.07 32.15 -1.05
C ASP A 343 -11.54 32.37 0.39
N ASN A 344 -11.91 31.64 1.46
CA ASN A 344 -11.26 31.90 2.77
C ASN A 344 -10.73 30.66 3.55
N ILE A 345 -10.76 29.47 2.94
CA ILE A 345 -10.21 28.22 3.54
C ILE A 345 -9.03 27.67 2.70
N MET A 346 -8.78 28.25 1.52
CA MET A 346 -7.81 27.77 0.54
C MET A 346 -6.36 28.10 0.87
N ASP A 347 -6.08 29.32 1.34
CA ASP A 347 -4.70 29.80 1.50
C ASP A 347 -3.87 28.90 2.44
N ASP A 348 -4.45 28.49 3.57
CA ASP A 348 -3.76 27.62 4.54
C ASP A 348 -3.48 26.23 3.96
N LYS A 349 -4.39 25.67 3.15
CA LYS A 349 -4.27 24.30 2.59
C LYS A 349 -3.37 24.24 1.36
N ASP A 350 -3.42 25.25 0.51
CA ASP A 350 -2.53 25.37 -0.64
C ASP A 350 -1.09 25.63 -0.20
N GLU A 351 -0.87 26.44 0.85
CA GLU A 351 0.44 26.58 1.49
C GLU A 351 0.89 25.24 2.12
N MET A 352 -0.02 24.53 2.81
CA MET A 352 0.22 23.19 3.40
C MET A 352 0.69 22.18 2.36
N ILE A 353 0.02 22.08 1.21
CA ILE A 353 0.36 21.10 0.18
C ILE A 353 1.57 21.55 -0.65
N CYS A 354 1.76 22.86 -0.86
CA CYS A 354 2.98 23.37 -1.48
C CYS A 354 4.22 23.01 -0.63
N ARG A 355 4.13 22.94 0.70
CA ARG A 355 5.22 22.44 1.56
C ARG A 355 5.54 20.96 1.34
N LEU A 356 4.57 20.13 0.93
CA LEU A 356 4.81 18.72 0.58
C LEU A 356 5.47 18.53 -0.79
N THR A 357 5.20 19.44 -1.74
CA THR A 357 5.61 19.26 -3.15
C THR A 357 6.76 20.16 -3.61
N ASN A 358 7.13 21.21 -2.86
CA ASN A 358 8.16 22.19 -3.25
C ASN A 358 9.33 22.32 -2.25
N VAL A 359 9.65 21.30 -1.46
CA VAL A 359 10.84 21.32 -0.58
C VAL A 359 11.62 20.04 -0.64
#